data_AF-A0A5M3WZ74-F1
#
_entry.id   AF-A0A5M3WZ74-F1
#
_cell.length_a   1.000
_cell.length_b   1.000
_cell.length_c   1.000
_cell.angle_alpha   90.00
_cell.angle_beta   90.00
_cell.angle_gamma   90.00
#
_symmetry.space_group_name_H-M   'P 1'
#
loop_
_entity.id
_entity.type
_entity.pdbx_description
1 polymer ?
#
loop_
_entity_poly.entity_id
_entity_poly.type
_entity_poly.pdbx_seq_one_letter_code
_entity_poly.pdbx_strand_id
1 'polypeptide(L)'
;MRFRGGCRLNTARGNQPAEETAVNDIEPQTANGKVLWHFTMSLDGYVAGPNHEMDWMMTGISPQPGLIEEYVTTTGAILGGRRGWDHFPDPRIVYGGAWTGPIFVLTHHPEDAKPADGVTFLDCDVAEAVRIALTAAGGKNVEVHSPTIGGQLLERGLLDEINLHIAPVLLGDGIRLLDLPGGRPHYLHRVGAGDPTAELSVRYRPVRP
;
A
#
# COMPACT_ATOMS: atom_id res chain seq x y z
N MET A 1 43.47 -6.12 -44.18
CA MET A 1 44.57 -6.71 -43.37
C MET A 1 44.23 -6.49 -41.90
N ARG A 2 44.29 -7.55 -41.08
CA ARG A 2 43.60 -7.69 -39.80
C ARG A 2 44.16 -6.81 -38.68
N PHE A 3 43.28 -6.15 -37.93
CA PHE A 3 43.57 -5.59 -36.60
C PHE A 3 43.76 -6.73 -35.59
N ARG A 4 44.87 -6.70 -34.83
CA ARG A 4 45.05 -7.45 -33.57
C ARG A 4 45.77 -6.57 -32.56
N GLY A 5 45.01 -5.70 -31.88
CA GLY A 5 45.43 -5.07 -30.63
C GLY A 5 44.91 -5.93 -29.48
N GLY A 6 45.81 -6.65 -28.80
CA GLY A 6 45.48 -7.43 -27.61
C GLY A 6 45.32 -6.53 -26.41
N CYS A 7 44.17 -6.60 -25.73
CA CYS A 7 43.99 -6.01 -24.41
C CYS A 7 44.01 -7.14 -23.37
N ARG A 8 45.01 -7.12 -22.50
CA ARG A 8 45.19 -8.10 -21.41
C ARG A 8 44.13 -7.86 -20.33
N LEU A 9 43.45 -8.92 -19.89
CA LEU A 9 42.67 -8.90 -18.65
C LEU A 9 43.64 -8.82 -17.47
N ASN A 10 43.41 -7.86 -16.57
CA ASN A 10 44.05 -7.82 -15.27
C ASN A 10 43.01 -8.25 -14.22
N THR A 11 43.12 -9.48 -13.74
CA THR A 11 42.30 -10.03 -12.64
C THR A 11 43.03 -9.82 -11.32
N ALA A 12 42.52 -8.93 -10.48
CA ALA A 12 42.58 -9.07 -9.02
C ALA A 12 41.79 -7.96 -8.33
N ARG A 13 40.71 -8.33 -7.64
CA ARG A 13 40.53 -8.11 -6.20
C ARG A 13 39.33 -8.91 -5.73
N GLY A 14 39.52 -9.62 -4.62
CA GLY A 14 38.54 -10.52 -4.04
C GLY A 14 37.24 -9.80 -3.72
N ASN A 15 36.15 -10.41 -4.15
CA ASN A 15 34.82 -10.02 -3.72
C ASN A 15 34.66 -10.55 -2.29
N GLN A 16 34.72 -9.65 -1.30
CA GLN A 16 34.02 -9.91 -0.04
C GLN A 16 32.53 -10.05 -0.39
N PRO A 17 31.79 -11.00 0.20
CA PRO A 17 30.34 -11.01 0.02
C PRO A 17 29.84 -9.64 0.48
N ALA A 18 29.17 -8.92 -0.42
CA ALA A 18 28.40 -7.76 -0.03
C ALA A 18 27.47 -8.25 1.08
N GLU A 19 27.67 -7.73 2.27
CA GLU A 19 26.68 -7.73 3.33
C GLU A 19 25.36 -7.38 2.64
N GLU A 20 24.40 -8.30 2.73
CA GLU A 20 23.04 -8.12 2.26
C GLU A 20 22.45 -7.00 3.11
N THR A 21 22.75 -5.76 2.71
CA THR A 21 22.26 -4.55 3.36
C THR A 21 20.76 -4.61 3.28
N ALA A 22 20.14 -4.81 4.44
CA ALA A 22 18.73 -5.01 4.62
C ALA A 22 17.94 -4.00 3.79
N VAL A 23 16.99 -4.49 3.01
CA VAL A 23 16.09 -3.71 2.15
C VAL A 23 15.18 -2.74 2.96
N ASN A 24 15.24 -2.76 4.30
CA ASN A 24 14.26 -2.12 5.15
C ASN A 24 14.89 -1.13 6.13
N ASP A 25 15.05 0.11 5.65
CA ASP A 25 15.37 1.29 6.46
C ASP A 25 14.10 1.95 7.05
N ILE A 26 12.97 1.24 7.13
CA ILE A 26 11.69 1.76 7.62
C ILE A 26 11.39 1.14 8.97
N GLU A 27 11.05 1.98 9.94
CA GLU A 27 10.63 1.54 11.27
C GLU A 27 9.31 0.75 11.18
N PRO A 28 9.18 -0.38 11.90
CA PRO A 28 7.92 -1.13 11.92
C PRO A 28 6.75 -0.29 12.44
N GLN A 29 5.57 -0.58 11.93
CA GLN A 29 4.33 0.03 12.39
C GLN A 29 4.06 -0.25 13.87
N THR A 30 3.38 0.70 14.51
CA THR A 30 2.98 0.63 15.92
C THR A 30 1.49 0.92 16.05
N ALA A 31 0.85 0.26 17.01
CA ALA A 31 -0.58 0.39 17.29
C ALA A 31 -0.86 1.63 18.16
N ASN A 32 -1.04 2.79 17.53
CA ASN A 32 -1.13 4.09 18.21
C ASN A 32 -2.35 4.92 17.77
N GLY A 33 -3.41 4.28 17.28
CA GLY A 33 -4.61 4.98 16.83
C GLY A 33 -4.41 5.84 15.58
N LYS A 34 -3.49 5.44 14.70
CA LYS A 34 -3.22 6.14 13.44
C LYS A 34 -4.22 5.80 12.35
N VAL A 35 -4.46 6.73 11.43
CA VAL A 35 -5.18 6.53 10.18
C VAL A 35 -4.16 6.33 9.06
N LEU A 36 -4.06 5.09 8.58
CA LEU A 36 -3.03 4.66 7.65
C LEU A 36 -3.62 4.40 6.27
N TRP A 37 -2.94 4.91 5.24
CA TRP A 37 -3.26 4.59 3.84
C TRP A 37 -2.25 3.60 3.31
N HIS A 38 -2.59 2.31 3.41
CA HIS A 38 -1.70 1.18 3.15
C HIS A 38 -2.05 0.44 1.87
N PHE A 39 -1.11 0.37 0.92
CA PHE A 39 -1.30 -0.36 -0.34
C PHE A 39 0.00 -1.01 -0.83
N THR A 40 -0.15 -2.18 -1.45
CA THR A 40 0.78 -2.59 -2.51
C THR A 40 0.42 -1.82 -3.78
N MET A 41 1.43 -1.27 -4.45
CA MET A 41 1.25 -0.44 -5.63
C MET A 41 2.24 -0.85 -6.72
N SER A 42 1.83 -0.80 -7.98
CA SER A 42 2.74 -0.93 -9.12
C SER A 42 3.73 0.24 -9.19
N LEU A 43 4.83 0.06 -9.91
CA LEU A 43 5.86 1.10 -10.07
C LEU A 43 5.31 2.37 -10.77
N ASP A 44 4.28 2.24 -11.59
CA ASP A 44 3.59 3.31 -12.30
C ASP A 44 2.34 3.86 -11.59
N GLY A 45 2.10 3.47 -10.33
CA GLY A 45 1.16 4.16 -9.44
C GLY A 45 -0.25 3.58 -9.35
N TYR A 46 -0.45 2.32 -9.76
CA TYR A 46 -1.75 1.65 -9.73
C TYR A 46 -1.82 0.65 -8.56
N VAL A 47 -2.96 0.62 -7.86
CA VAL A 47 -3.21 -0.29 -6.72
C VAL A 47 -4.08 -1.48 -7.09
N ALA A 48 -4.71 -1.45 -8.26
CA ALA A 48 -5.47 -2.56 -8.84
C ALA A 48 -5.57 -2.37 -10.37
N GLY A 49 -5.92 -3.43 -11.10
CA GLY A 49 -6.26 -3.33 -12.51
C GLY A 49 -7.58 -2.57 -12.76
N PRO A 50 -7.94 -2.33 -14.04
CA PRO A 50 -9.12 -1.54 -14.42
C PRO A 50 -10.46 -2.06 -13.85
N ASN A 51 -10.57 -3.36 -13.59
CA ASN A 51 -11.75 -4.02 -13.01
C ASN A 51 -11.44 -4.57 -11.60
N HIS A 52 -10.60 -3.86 -10.84
CA HIS A 52 -10.16 -4.26 -9.50
C HIS A 52 -9.35 -5.56 -9.45
N GLU A 53 -8.66 -5.92 -10.53
CA GLU A 53 -7.82 -7.12 -10.57
C GLU A 53 -6.62 -7.00 -9.62
N MET A 54 -6.35 -8.09 -8.89
CA MET A 54 -5.31 -8.18 -7.85
C MET A 54 -4.35 -9.37 -8.08
N ASP A 55 -4.57 -10.16 -9.13
CA ASP A 55 -3.78 -11.34 -9.50
C ASP A 55 -2.33 -11.00 -9.87
N TRP A 56 -2.10 -9.78 -10.36
CA TRP A 56 -0.76 -9.26 -10.62
C TRP A 56 0.13 -9.31 -9.38
N MET A 57 -0.41 -9.13 -8.16
CA MET A 57 0.35 -9.22 -6.90
C MET A 57 0.84 -10.63 -6.60
N MET A 58 0.20 -11.65 -7.17
CA MET A 58 0.54 -13.06 -6.94
C MET A 58 1.58 -13.58 -7.94
N THR A 59 1.91 -12.80 -8.96
CA THR A 59 2.74 -13.24 -10.09
C THR A 59 4.10 -12.57 -10.05
N GLY A 60 5.14 -13.31 -9.67
CA GLY A 60 6.52 -12.83 -9.74
C GLY A 60 6.88 -11.74 -8.72
N ILE A 61 6.03 -11.54 -7.70
CA ILE A 61 6.25 -10.60 -6.60
C ILE A 61 6.43 -11.41 -5.32
N SER A 62 7.50 -11.11 -4.58
CA SER A 62 7.72 -11.62 -3.24
C SER A 62 7.53 -10.46 -2.26
N PRO A 63 6.50 -10.50 -1.39
CA PRO A 63 6.31 -9.46 -0.40
C PRO A 63 7.46 -9.49 0.61
N GLN A 64 7.68 -8.34 1.27
CA GLN A 64 8.63 -8.25 2.36
C GLN A 64 8.25 -9.26 3.47
N PRO A 65 9.21 -10.04 3.99
CA PRO A 65 8.96 -10.93 5.12
C PRO A 65 8.42 -10.17 6.34
N GLY A 66 7.43 -10.73 7.03
CA GLY A 66 6.84 -10.15 8.24
C GLY A 66 5.83 -9.03 8.01
N LEU A 67 5.72 -8.50 6.78
CA LEU A 67 4.85 -7.37 6.49
C LEU A 67 3.38 -7.63 6.87
N ILE A 68 2.84 -8.79 6.49
CA ILE A 68 1.45 -9.12 6.82
C ILE A 68 1.24 -9.23 8.33
N GLU A 69 2.18 -9.84 9.05
CA GLU A 69 2.11 -9.98 10.50
C GLU A 69 2.12 -8.63 11.21
N GLU A 70 2.96 -7.70 10.74
CA GLU A 70 3.02 -6.33 11.25
C GLU A 70 1.66 -5.61 11.14
N TYR A 71 1.01 -5.66 9.98
CA TYR A 71 -0.30 -5.02 9.81
C TYR A 71 -1.42 -5.76 10.54
N VAL A 72 -1.41 -7.09 10.53
CA VAL A 72 -2.37 -7.91 11.29
C VAL A 72 -2.32 -7.56 12.79
N THR A 73 -1.14 -7.34 13.34
CA THR A 73 -0.96 -7.06 14.78
C THR A 73 -1.35 -5.62 15.15
N THR A 74 -1.09 -4.66 14.27
CA THR A 74 -1.28 -3.22 14.53
C THR A 74 -2.64 -2.67 14.08
N THR A 75 -3.37 -3.38 13.21
CA THR A 75 -4.69 -2.97 12.72
C THR A 75 -5.79 -3.29 13.73
N GLY A 76 -6.63 -2.28 14.02
CA GLY A 76 -7.83 -2.40 14.84
C GLY A 76 -9.13 -2.31 14.07
N ALA A 77 -9.17 -1.58 12.96
CA ALA A 77 -10.34 -1.47 12.10
C ALA A 77 -9.94 -1.20 10.65
N ILE A 78 -10.84 -1.50 9.72
CA ILE A 78 -10.67 -1.17 8.30
C ILE A 78 -11.75 -0.20 7.86
N LEU A 79 -11.36 0.79 7.06
CA LEU A 79 -12.25 1.69 6.34
C LEU A 79 -12.10 1.48 4.83
N GLY A 80 -13.10 0.85 4.21
CA GLY A 80 -13.18 0.59 2.78
C GLY A 80 -14.24 1.43 2.07
N GLY A 81 -14.18 1.43 0.74
CA GLY A 81 -15.21 2.05 -0.11
C GLY A 81 -16.05 1.01 -0.83
N ARG A 82 -17.31 1.36 -1.15
CA ARG A 82 -18.28 0.44 -1.75
C ARG A 82 -17.79 -0.31 -2.98
N ARG A 83 -17.13 0.38 -3.93
CA ARG A 83 -16.64 -0.24 -5.17
C ARG A 83 -15.67 -1.40 -4.93
N GLY A 84 -14.75 -1.23 -3.97
CA GLY A 84 -13.80 -2.29 -3.61
C GLY A 84 -14.48 -3.45 -2.89
N TRP A 85 -15.42 -3.13 -1.99
CA TRP A 85 -16.23 -4.14 -1.31
C TRP A 85 -17.03 -5.01 -2.28
N ASP A 86 -17.62 -4.43 -3.32
CA ASP A 86 -18.45 -5.18 -4.27
C ASP A 86 -17.67 -6.20 -5.10
N HIS A 87 -16.39 -5.94 -5.38
CA HIS A 87 -15.52 -6.89 -6.05
C HIS A 87 -15.03 -8.00 -5.12
N PHE A 88 -14.88 -7.68 -3.83
CA PHE A 88 -14.36 -8.60 -2.81
C PHE A 88 -15.25 -8.60 -1.55
N PRO A 89 -16.50 -9.09 -1.62
CA PRO A 89 -17.48 -8.96 -0.54
C PRO A 89 -17.32 -10.06 0.52
N ASP A 90 -16.08 -10.31 0.95
CA ASP A 90 -15.75 -11.30 1.98
C ASP A 90 -14.79 -10.67 2.99
N PRO A 91 -15.22 -10.42 4.24
CA PRO A 91 -14.36 -9.82 5.24
C PRO A 91 -13.22 -10.75 5.69
N ARG A 92 -13.31 -12.05 5.40
CA ARG A 92 -12.36 -13.09 5.84
C ARG A 92 -11.13 -13.20 4.96
N ILE A 93 -11.04 -12.45 3.86
CA ILE A 93 -9.87 -12.49 2.96
C ILE A 93 -8.83 -11.43 3.32
N VAL A 94 -9.17 -10.50 4.23
CA VAL A 94 -8.30 -9.41 4.66
C VAL A 94 -6.98 -10.00 5.16
N TYR A 95 -5.86 -9.47 4.63
CA TYR A 95 -4.51 -9.96 4.93
C TYR A 95 -4.34 -11.48 4.74
N GLY A 96 -4.96 -12.04 3.68
CA GLY A 96 -4.92 -13.47 3.40
C GLY A 96 -5.70 -14.31 4.43
N GLY A 97 -6.63 -13.67 5.16
CA GLY A 97 -7.42 -14.28 6.23
C GLY A 97 -6.73 -14.35 7.58
N ALA A 98 -5.58 -13.68 7.74
CA ALA A 98 -4.87 -13.62 9.02
C ALA A 98 -5.46 -12.59 10.00
N TRP A 99 -6.36 -11.70 9.55
CA TRP A 99 -6.96 -10.66 10.38
C TRP A 99 -8.48 -10.76 10.43
N THR A 100 -9.03 -10.39 11.58
CA THR A 100 -10.48 -10.21 11.79
C THR A 100 -10.71 -9.01 12.69
N GLY A 101 -11.77 -8.26 12.43
CA GLY A 101 -12.11 -7.07 13.18
C GLY A 101 -13.22 -6.27 12.50
N PRO A 102 -13.56 -5.10 13.06
CA PRO A 102 -14.60 -4.23 12.51
C PRO A 102 -14.17 -3.66 11.14
N ILE A 103 -15.03 -3.85 10.14
CA ILE A 103 -14.87 -3.30 8.80
C ILE A 103 -15.99 -2.29 8.55
N PHE A 104 -15.64 -1.09 8.13
CA PHE A 104 -16.57 -0.04 7.76
C PHE A 104 -16.49 0.20 6.26
N VAL A 105 -17.64 0.20 5.58
CA VAL A 105 -17.71 0.46 4.13
C VAL A 105 -18.52 1.73 3.92
N LEU A 106 -17.87 2.78 3.39
CA LEU A 106 -18.57 4.00 3.01
C LEU A 106 -19.33 3.83 1.69
N THR A 107 -20.60 4.23 1.71
CA THR A 107 -21.52 4.17 0.58
C THR A 107 -22.64 5.21 0.74
N HIS A 108 -23.13 5.78 -0.36
CA HIS A 108 -24.30 6.67 -0.35
C HIS A 108 -25.64 5.91 -0.30
N HIS A 109 -25.61 4.60 -0.57
CA HIS A 109 -26.77 3.72 -0.58
C HIS A 109 -26.50 2.48 0.26
N PRO A 110 -26.52 2.60 1.61
CA PRO A 110 -26.31 1.46 2.51
C PRO A 110 -27.44 0.43 2.41
N GLU A 111 -28.65 0.83 2.02
CA GLU A 111 -29.80 -0.04 1.77
C GLU A 111 -29.59 -1.06 0.65
N ASP A 112 -28.73 -0.75 -0.32
CA ASP A 112 -28.37 -1.64 -1.43
C ASP A 112 -27.29 -2.66 -1.04
N ALA A 113 -26.77 -2.57 0.18
CA ALA A 113 -25.75 -3.49 0.68
C ALA A 113 -26.37 -4.78 1.20
N LYS A 114 -25.82 -5.91 0.72
CA LYS A 114 -26.09 -7.19 1.36
C LYS A 114 -25.41 -7.18 2.74
N PRO A 115 -26.14 -7.47 3.84
CA PRO A 115 -25.55 -7.59 5.16
C PRO A 115 -24.41 -8.62 5.16
N ALA A 116 -23.33 -8.29 5.85
CA ALA A 116 -22.17 -9.15 6.03
C ALA A 116 -21.68 -9.07 7.48
N ASP A 117 -21.41 -10.22 8.09
CA ASP A 117 -20.98 -10.28 9.49
C ASP A 117 -19.65 -9.55 9.68
N GLY A 118 -19.57 -8.73 10.73
CA GLY A 118 -18.38 -7.92 11.02
C GLY A 118 -18.22 -6.66 10.14
N VAL A 119 -19.19 -6.38 9.26
CA VAL A 119 -19.16 -5.25 8.32
C VAL A 119 -20.29 -4.28 8.63
N THR A 120 -19.97 -2.99 8.68
CA THR A 120 -20.94 -1.91 8.85
C THR A 120 -20.89 -0.97 7.65
N PHE A 121 -22.02 -0.79 6.97
CA PHE A 121 -22.15 0.19 5.89
C PHE A 121 -22.49 1.55 6.49
N LEU A 122 -21.70 2.57 6.14
CA LEU A 122 -21.85 3.93 6.63
C LEU A 122 -22.24 4.86 5.47
N ASP A 123 -23.21 5.73 5.73
CA ASP A 123 -23.56 6.87 4.88
C ASP A 123 -23.38 8.16 5.69
N CYS A 124 -22.14 8.60 5.79
CA CYS A 124 -21.76 9.80 6.53
C CYS A 124 -20.53 10.46 5.88
N ASP A 125 -20.16 11.65 6.35
CA ASP A 125 -18.92 12.30 5.93
C ASP A 125 -17.68 11.45 6.32
N VAL A 126 -16.64 11.51 5.49
CA VAL A 126 -15.41 10.73 5.67
C VAL A 126 -14.72 10.97 7.01
N ALA A 127 -14.80 12.18 7.58
CA ALA A 127 -14.22 12.48 8.89
C ALA A 127 -14.96 11.75 10.02
N GLU A 128 -16.29 11.65 9.90
CA GLU A 128 -17.10 10.90 10.86
C GLU A 128 -16.86 9.39 10.74
N ALA A 129 -16.68 8.88 9.52
CA ALA A 129 -16.31 7.49 9.29
C ALA A 129 -14.97 7.12 9.93
N VAL A 130 -13.96 8.00 9.81
CA VAL A 130 -12.68 7.86 10.49
C VAL A 130 -12.85 7.85 12.01
N ARG A 131 -13.66 8.76 12.57
CA ARG A 131 -13.93 8.81 14.02
C ARG A 131 -14.57 7.52 14.53
N ILE A 132 -15.55 6.98 13.79
CA ILE A 132 -16.19 5.70 14.08
C ILE A 132 -15.16 4.56 14.04
N ALA A 133 -14.36 4.49 12.98
CA ALA A 133 -13.35 3.46 12.79
C ALA A 133 -12.28 3.50 13.89
N LEU A 134 -11.76 4.68 14.26
CA LEU A 134 -10.79 4.85 15.34
C LEU A 134 -11.35 4.42 16.70
N THR A 135 -12.62 4.76 16.96
CA THR A 135 -13.30 4.32 18.19
C THR A 135 -13.37 2.79 18.24
N ALA A 136 -13.77 2.15 17.13
CA ALA A 136 -13.86 0.71 17.02
C ALA A 136 -12.49 0.00 17.02
N ALA A 137 -11.43 0.69 16.58
CA ALA A 137 -10.07 0.17 16.56
C ALA A 137 -9.47 -0.03 17.96
N GLY A 138 -10.06 0.53 19.01
CA GLY A 138 -9.66 0.24 20.39
C GLY A 138 -8.21 0.62 20.72
N GLY A 139 -7.72 1.73 20.15
CA GLY A 139 -6.34 2.21 20.31
C GLY A 139 -5.34 1.65 19.30
N LYS A 140 -5.74 0.68 18.48
CA LYS A 140 -4.98 0.23 17.30
C LYS A 140 -5.26 1.12 16.08
N ASN A 141 -4.57 0.88 14.97
CA ASN A 141 -4.66 1.70 13.77
C ASN A 141 -5.93 1.41 12.95
N VAL A 142 -6.32 2.38 12.13
CA VAL A 142 -7.34 2.25 11.09
C VAL A 142 -6.66 2.17 9.74
N GLU A 143 -6.92 1.10 9.01
CA GLU A 143 -6.38 0.90 7.65
C GLU A 143 -7.41 1.33 6.60
N VAL A 144 -7.02 2.28 5.76
CA VAL A 144 -7.88 2.83 4.70
C VAL A 144 -7.70 2.02 3.42
N HIS A 145 -8.58 1.05 3.21
CA HIS A 145 -8.60 0.17 2.04
C HIS A 145 -9.41 0.76 0.88
N SER A 146 -9.17 2.03 0.56
CA SER A 146 -9.78 2.67 -0.61
C SER A 146 -8.93 3.84 -1.11
N PRO A 147 -8.51 3.85 -2.38
CA PRO A 147 -7.75 4.96 -2.92
C PRO A 147 -8.56 6.27 -2.95
N THR A 148 -9.86 6.18 -3.24
CA THR A 148 -10.75 7.35 -3.25
C THR A 148 -10.97 7.95 -1.86
N ILE A 149 -11.11 7.11 -0.82
CA ILE A 149 -11.23 7.60 0.56
C ILE A 149 -9.88 8.16 1.03
N GLY A 150 -8.77 7.46 0.78
CA GLY A 150 -7.43 7.93 1.12
C GLY A 150 -7.10 9.30 0.50
N GLY A 151 -7.45 9.52 -0.77
CA GLY A 151 -7.34 10.84 -1.42
C GLY A 151 -8.14 11.93 -0.70
N GLN A 152 -9.39 11.66 -0.32
CA GLN A 152 -10.20 12.63 0.44
C GLN A 152 -9.62 12.94 1.82
N LEU A 153 -9.09 11.93 2.51
CA LEU A 153 -8.43 12.10 3.80
C LEU A 153 -7.15 12.93 3.68
N LEU A 154 -6.36 12.70 2.62
CA LEU A 154 -5.17 13.48 2.31
C LEU A 154 -5.50 14.95 2.04
N GLU A 155 -6.53 15.24 1.24
CA GLU A 155 -6.97 16.61 0.97
C GLU A 155 -7.45 17.35 2.23
N ARG A 156 -8.00 16.61 3.20
CA ARG A 156 -8.53 17.13 4.46
C ARG A 156 -7.52 17.12 5.61
N GLY A 157 -6.32 16.58 5.41
CA GLY A 157 -5.30 16.47 6.47
C GLY A 157 -5.70 15.52 7.60
N LEU A 158 -6.47 14.48 7.28
CA LEU A 158 -6.98 13.47 8.22
C LEU A 158 -6.19 12.15 8.15
N LEU A 159 -5.11 12.13 7.38
CA LEU A 159 -4.26 10.96 7.20
C LEU A 159 -2.96 11.15 7.98
N ASP A 160 -2.56 10.15 8.77
CA ASP A 160 -1.32 10.21 9.54
C ASP A 160 -0.14 9.75 8.69
N GLU A 161 -0.27 8.62 7.98
CA GLU A 161 0.82 8.07 7.16
C GLU A 161 0.29 7.42 5.87
N ILE A 162 1.16 7.40 4.86
CA ILE A 162 0.98 6.65 3.61
C ILE A 162 2.06 5.57 3.56
N ASN A 163 1.64 4.30 3.50
CA ASN A 163 2.55 3.17 3.46
C ASN A 163 2.40 2.44 2.13
N LEU A 164 3.45 2.50 1.30
CA LEU A 164 3.44 1.92 -0.05
C LEU A 164 4.48 0.80 -0.18
N HIS A 165 4.01 -0.36 -0.61
CA HIS A 165 4.86 -1.46 -1.04
C HIS A 165 4.92 -1.46 -2.56
N ILE A 166 5.98 -0.86 -3.09
CA ILE A 166 6.13 -0.66 -4.54
C ILE A 166 6.63 -1.97 -5.17
N ALA A 167 5.73 -2.63 -5.91
CA ALA A 167 6.02 -3.83 -6.64
C ALA A 167 6.81 -3.53 -7.94
N PRO A 168 7.74 -4.41 -8.35
CA PRO A 168 8.56 -4.25 -9.55
C PRO A 168 7.81 -4.56 -10.85
N VAL A 169 6.61 -4.01 -11.02
CA VAL A 169 5.71 -4.22 -12.17
C VAL A 169 5.16 -2.89 -12.66
N LEU A 170 4.98 -2.77 -13.97
CA LEU A 170 4.25 -1.67 -14.62
C LEU A 170 2.93 -2.22 -15.15
N LEU A 171 1.80 -1.71 -14.65
CA LEU A 171 0.47 -2.18 -15.07
C LEU A 171 -0.04 -1.45 -16.33
N GLY A 172 0.37 -0.19 -16.52
CA GLY A 172 -0.03 0.67 -17.63
C GLY A 172 -1.40 1.32 -17.46
N ASP A 173 -2.36 0.61 -16.85
CA ASP A 173 -3.72 1.09 -16.59
C ASP A 173 -4.31 0.46 -15.32
N GLY A 174 -5.34 1.09 -14.77
CA GLY A 174 -6.06 0.59 -13.60
C GLY A 174 -6.49 1.67 -12.62
N ILE A 175 -6.70 1.25 -11.38
CA ILE A 175 -7.08 2.16 -10.29
C ILE A 175 -5.82 2.79 -9.73
N ARG A 176 -5.65 4.10 -9.93
CA ARG A 176 -4.53 4.87 -9.37
C ARG A 176 -4.66 4.99 -7.85
N LEU A 177 -3.51 5.03 -7.17
CA LEU A 177 -3.48 5.37 -5.74
C LEU A 177 -4.13 6.74 -5.51
N LEU A 178 -3.63 7.77 -6.19
CA LEU A 178 -4.14 9.13 -6.11
C LEU A 178 -4.59 9.59 -7.51
N ASP A 179 -5.90 9.72 -7.69
CA ASP A 179 -6.51 10.26 -8.91
C ASP A 179 -7.19 11.59 -8.59
N LEU A 180 -6.43 12.69 -8.68
CA LEU A 180 -6.88 14.06 -8.41
C LEU A 180 -6.55 14.99 -9.58
N PRO A 181 -7.34 14.98 -10.65
CA PRO A 181 -7.16 15.89 -11.78
C PRO A 181 -7.20 17.36 -11.34
N GLY A 182 -6.17 18.14 -11.67
CA GLY A 182 -6.06 19.55 -11.25
C GLY A 182 -5.67 19.76 -9.78
N GLY A 183 -5.31 18.69 -9.06
CA GLY A 183 -4.81 18.76 -7.70
C GLY A 183 -3.48 19.51 -7.58
N ARG A 184 -3.15 19.93 -6.35
CA ARG A 184 -1.87 20.55 -6.01
C ARG A 184 -0.86 19.48 -5.56
N PRO A 185 0.46 19.74 -5.65
CA PRO A 185 1.45 18.86 -5.05
C PRO A 185 1.21 18.69 -3.54
N HIS A 186 1.23 17.44 -3.08
CA HIS A 186 1.26 17.07 -1.66
C HIS A 186 2.70 16.68 -1.31
N TYR A 187 3.37 17.51 -0.51
CA TYR A 187 4.73 17.22 -0.03
C TYR A 187 4.64 16.30 1.19
N LEU A 188 5.40 15.21 1.17
CA LEU A 188 5.42 14.19 2.22
C LEU A 188 6.81 14.13 2.85
N HIS A 189 6.85 13.76 4.13
CA HIS A 189 8.08 13.45 4.84
C HIS A 189 8.18 11.93 5.01
N ARG A 190 9.31 11.34 4.61
CA ARG A 190 9.60 9.94 4.86
C ARG A 190 9.75 9.72 6.37
N VAL A 191 9.02 8.73 6.90
CA VAL A 191 9.11 8.30 8.31
C VAL A 191 10.30 7.36 8.48
N GLY A 192 11.05 7.55 9.57
CA GLY A 192 12.25 6.76 9.92
C GLY A 192 13.54 7.57 9.93
N ALA A 193 14.68 6.89 9.88
CA ALA A 193 15.99 7.53 9.92
C ALA A 193 16.39 8.17 8.57
N GLY A 194 17.05 9.33 8.65
CA GLY A 194 17.61 10.04 7.50
C GLY A 194 16.96 11.40 7.25
N ASP A 195 17.22 11.98 6.08
CA ASP A 195 16.58 13.21 5.63
C ASP A 195 15.12 12.89 5.22
N PRO A 196 14.10 13.46 5.90
CA PRO A 196 12.70 13.18 5.61
C PRO A 196 12.26 13.67 4.23
N THR A 197 13.04 14.54 3.58
CA THR A 197 12.74 15.12 2.27
C THR A 197 13.55 14.50 1.13
N ALA A 198 14.40 13.51 1.43
CA ALA A 198 15.23 12.85 0.43
C ALA A 198 14.40 12.07 -0.60
N GLU A 199 14.82 12.14 -1.86
CA GLU A 199 14.29 11.30 -2.93
C GLU A 199 14.64 9.82 -2.72
N LEU A 200 13.69 8.93 -3.00
CA LEU A 200 13.93 7.49 -3.04
C LEU A 200 14.39 7.06 -4.44
N SER A 201 15.64 6.64 -4.58
CA SER A 201 16.19 6.10 -5.83
C SER A 201 15.97 4.59 -5.94
N VAL A 202 15.24 4.14 -6.98
CA VAL A 202 15.05 2.72 -7.32
C VAL A 202 15.52 2.41 -8.75
N ARG A 203 16.03 1.19 -9.00
CA ARG A 203 16.55 0.78 -10.31
C ARG A 203 16.12 -0.65 -10.64
N TYR A 204 15.40 -0.81 -11.75
CA TYR A 204 14.95 -2.10 -12.27
C TYR A 204 15.53 -2.38 -13.66
N ARG A 205 15.56 -3.66 -14.04
CA ARG A 205 15.82 -4.13 -15.41
C ARG A 205 14.62 -4.95 -15.87
N PRO A 206 14.17 -4.81 -17.13
CA PRO A 206 13.11 -5.65 -17.65
C PRO A 206 13.48 -7.13 -17.59
N VAL A 207 12.52 -7.98 -17.20
CA VAL A 207 12.64 -9.43 -17.32
C VAL A 207 12.53 -9.77 -18.80
N ARG A 208 13.50 -10.52 -19.34
CA ARG A 208 13.43 -11.05 -20.69
C ARG A 208 12.78 -12.43 -20.63
N PRO A 209 11.91 -12.77 -21.59
CA PRO A 209 11.37 -14.13 -21.70
C PRO A 209 12.47 -15.16 -21.97
#